data_AF-A0A7C9VF85-F1
#
_entry.id   AF-A0A7C9VF85-F1
#
_cell.length_a   1.000
_cell.length_b   1.000
_cell.length_c   1.000
_cell.angle_alpha   90.00
_cell.angle_beta   90.00
_cell.angle_gamma   90.00
#
_symmetry.space_group_name_H-M   'P 1'
#
loop_
_entity.id
_entity.type
_entity.pdbx_description
1 polymer ?
#
loop_
_entity_poly.entity_id
_entity_poly.type
_entity_poly.pdbx_seq_one_letter_code
_entity_poly.pdbx_strand_id
1 'polypeptide(L)'
;MTSFSRKSVGCSVAVLLGLSQSAAAEGGFFDWVHGDWYLTVGASGIVAPRFEGSNSRIFTASPIISLGKAGAPARFVSRNDNISMSLLDDGPVRAGLTGKFLFARDNDIDDLKGLDPVRWGGEVGGFFEIYPTDWMRMRGEVRHGIRAHNGIVADISADAFYDVTPTIRVSGGPRATFATAKYFDAYYGVSASESAASGLSRYDPGSGLKSVGVGGAVNWKATDKITATVFSEYSRLKGPAADSSLVKERGSRDQLMFGVSATYRFDFQM
;
A
#
# COMPACT_ATOMS: atom_id res chain seq x y z
N MET A 1 -27.43 -64.79 42.83
CA MET A 1 -28.35 -63.79 42.25
C MET A 1 -28.90 -62.95 43.40
N THR A 2 -28.79 -61.63 43.25
CA THR A 2 -29.61 -60.58 43.87
C THR A 2 -29.70 -60.51 45.39
N SER A 3 -28.86 -59.66 45.97
CA SER A 3 -29.04 -59.06 47.30
C SER A 3 -29.76 -57.71 47.15
N PHE A 4 -30.83 -57.52 47.92
CA PHE A 4 -31.46 -56.22 48.15
C PHE A 4 -31.78 -56.10 49.65
N SER A 5 -31.22 -55.08 50.31
CA SER A 5 -31.60 -54.61 51.66
C SER A 5 -31.03 -53.19 51.83
N ARG A 6 -31.88 -52.16 51.70
CA ARG A 6 -32.53 -51.35 52.77
C ARG A 6 -31.63 -50.26 53.41
N LYS A 7 -32.13 -49.01 53.28
CA LYS A 7 -32.04 -47.85 54.22
C LYS A 7 -30.63 -47.22 54.36
N SER A 8 -30.41 -45.92 54.52
CA SER A 8 -31.24 -44.74 54.80
C SER A 8 -30.34 -43.48 54.85
N VAL A 9 -30.96 -42.31 54.61
CA VAL A 9 -30.67 -40.99 55.22
C VAL A 9 -29.44 -40.18 54.74
N GLY A 10 -29.77 -38.98 54.24
CA GLY A 10 -29.19 -37.72 54.70
C GLY A 10 -27.98 -37.21 53.93
N CYS A 11 -28.16 -36.15 53.13
CA CYS A 11 -27.06 -35.23 52.88
C CYS A 11 -27.59 -33.82 52.60
N SER A 12 -27.36 -32.95 53.56
CA SER A 12 -27.51 -31.50 53.47
C SER A 12 -26.61 -30.95 52.36
N VAL A 13 -27.17 -30.15 51.46
CA VAL A 13 -26.39 -29.43 50.45
C VAL A 13 -25.79 -28.18 51.11
N ALA A 14 -24.49 -28.23 51.38
CA ALA A 14 -23.69 -27.08 51.77
C ALA A 14 -23.28 -26.30 50.52
N VAL A 15 -23.58 -25.00 50.51
CA VAL A 15 -23.16 -24.03 49.50
C VAL A 15 -21.65 -23.79 49.67
N LEU A 16 -20.85 -24.09 48.64
CA LEU A 16 -19.46 -23.69 48.54
C LEU A 16 -19.31 -22.69 47.39
N LEU A 17 -18.95 -21.46 47.77
CA LEU A 17 -18.55 -20.36 46.90
C LEU A 17 -17.27 -20.75 46.15
N GLY A 18 -17.41 -21.16 44.89
CA GLY A 18 -16.29 -21.28 43.97
C GLY A 18 -15.91 -19.91 43.42
N LEU A 19 -14.78 -19.36 43.89
CA LEU A 19 -14.10 -18.26 43.23
C LEU A 19 -13.68 -18.73 41.83
N SER A 20 -14.41 -18.30 40.80
CA SER A 20 -13.99 -18.41 39.41
C SER A 20 -12.70 -17.61 39.23
N GLN A 21 -11.58 -18.31 39.11
CA GLN A 21 -10.35 -17.76 38.54
C GLN A 21 -10.66 -17.40 37.08
N SER A 22 -10.98 -16.13 36.83
CA SER A 22 -10.99 -15.60 35.48
C SER A 22 -9.56 -15.72 34.94
N ALA A 23 -9.39 -16.53 33.90
CA ALA A 23 -8.18 -16.61 33.11
C ALA A 23 -7.73 -15.19 32.75
N ALA A 24 -6.46 -14.89 33.00
CA ALA A 24 -5.84 -13.64 32.63
C ALA A 24 -6.10 -13.37 31.15
N ALA A 25 -6.74 -12.23 30.85
CA ALA A 25 -6.81 -11.69 29.51
C ALA A 25 -5.38 -11.25 29.11
N GLU A 26 -4.67 -12.12 28.39
CA GLU A 26 -3.50 -11.70 27.61
C GLU A 26 -4.00 -10.84 26.43
N GLY A 27 -3.56 -9.59 26.39
CA GLY A 27 -3.97 -8.62 25.37
C GLY A 27 -4.25 -7.24 25.94
N GLY A 28 -3.39 -6.75 26.83
CA GLY A 28 -3.43 -5.37 27.31
C GLY A 28 -2.76 -4.41 26.32
N PHE A 29 -3.12 -3.13 26.37
CA PHE A 29 -2.48 -2.02 25.64
C PHE A 29 -0.94 -1.99 25.73
N PHE A 30 -0.36 -2.61 26.77
CA PHE A 30 1.09 -2.74 26.97
C PHE A 30 1.75 -3.86 26.14
N ASP A 31 1.00 -4.76 25.52
CA ASP A 31 1.54 -5.85 24.68
C ASP A 31 2.10 -5.36 23.34
N TRP A 32 1.73 -4.13 22.94
CA TRP A 32 2.45 -3.35 21.93
C TRP A 32 3.89 -3.09 22.37
N VAL A 33 4.14 -2.75 23.64
CA VAL A 33 5.45 -2.26 24.13
C VAL A 33 6.45 -3.42 24.31
N HIS A 34 5.97 -4.64 24.50
CA HIS A 34 6.79 -5.84 24.74
C HIS A 34 7.08 -6.63 23.44
N GLY A 35 8.33 -7.05 23.26
CA GLY A 35 8.80 -7.89 22.14
C GLY A 35 9.98 -7.28 21.39
N ASP A 36 10.61 -8.07 20.51
CA ASP A 36 11.69 -7.58 19.67
C ASP A 36 11.16 -6.51 18.70
N TRP A 37 11.92 -5.43 18.51
CA TRP A 37 11.58 -4.34 17.59
C TRP A 37 12.69 -4.18 16.55
N TYR A 38 12.34 -3.69 15.37
CA TYR A 38 13.32 -3.23 14.40
C TYR A 38 13.01 -1.81 13.95
N LEU A 39 14.05 -0.98 13.82
CA LEU A 39 14.02 0.30 13.15
C LEU A 39 14.83 0.19 11.87
N THR A 40 14.26 0.62 10.76
CA THR A 40 14.95 0.75 9.48
C THR A 40 15.03 2.21 9.12
N VAL A 41 16.24 2.70 8.92
CA VAL A 41 16.51 4.07 8.47
C VAL A 41 17.23 3.99 7.15
N GLY A 42 16.87 4.85 6.20
CA GLY A 42 17.48 4.86 4.89
C GLY A 42 17.16 6.11 4.11
N ALA A 43 17.51 6.07 2.83
CA ALA A 43 17.16 7.10 1.88
C ALA A 43 16.84 6.46 0.52
N SER A 44 16.01 7.16 -0.24
CA SER A 44 15.72 6.83 -1.63
C SER A 44 15.99 8.03 -2.52
N GLY A 45 16.46 7.75 -3.74
CA GLY A 45 16.54 8.69 -4.85
C GLY A 45 15.70 8.16 -6.00
N ILE A 46 14.77 8.97 -6.49
CA ILE A 46 13.78 8.56 -7.48
C ILE A 46 13.76 9.59 -8.60
N VAL A 47 13.82 9.11 -9.85
CA VAL A 47 13.49 9.89 -11.04
C VAL A 47 12.12 9.41 -11.52
N ALA A 48 11.14 10.30 -11.50
CA ALA A 48 9.77 10.01 -11.91
C ALA A 48 9.19 11.19 -12.70
N PRO A 49 8.06 10.99 -13.41
CA PRO A 49 7.29 12.10 -13.95
C PRO A 49 6.94 13.10 -12.85
N ARG A 50 7.03 14.40 -13.14
CA ARG A 50 6.81 15.47 -12.16
C ARG A 50 5.41 15.43 -11.53
N PHE A 51 4.44 15.00 -12.33
CA PHE A 51 3.10 14.64 -11.92
C PHE A 51 2.61 13.52 -12.85
N GLU A 52 1.55 12.83 -12.47
CA GLU A 52 1.00 11.75 -13.30
C GLU A 52 0.49 12.29 -14.65
N GLY A 53 1.08 11.81 -15.74
CA GLY A 53 0.78 12.28 -17.10
C GLY A 53 1.73 13.35 -17.62
N SER A 54 2.72 13.79 -16.84
CA SER A 54 3.75 14.72 -17.32
C SER A 54 4.71 14.04 -18.31
N ASN A 55 5.25 14.83 -19.25
CA ASN A 55 6.40 14.43 -20.07
C ASN A 55 7.75 14.86 -19.43
N SER A 56 7.72 15.70 -18.40
CA SER A 56 8.90 16.17 -17.68
C SER A 56 9.16 15.29 -16.46
N ARG A 57 10.44 15.15 -16.11
CA ARG A 57 10.88 14.31 -14.98
C ARG A 57 11.47 15.18 -13.89
N ILE A 58 11.34 14.70 -12.66
CA ILE A 58 11.95 15.30 -11.49
C ILE A 58 12.73 14.23 -10.72
N PHE A 59 13.87 14.62 -10.18
CA PHE A 59 14.57 13.83 -9.19
C PHE A 59 14.10 14.24 -7.79
N THR A 60 13.66 13.26 -7.00
CA THR A 60 13.28 13.45 -5.60
C THR A 60 14.11 12.54 -4.71
N ALA A 61 14.70 13.10 -3.66
CA ALA A 61 15.30 12.34 -2.59
C ALA A 61 14.38 12.36 -1.36
N SER A 62 14.21 11.22 -0.70
CA SER A 62 13.37 11.14 0.50
C SER A 62 13.95 10.15 1.51
N PRO A 63 13.92 10.48 2.81
CA PRO A 63 14.31 9.55 3.85
C PRO A 63 13.33 8.37 3.91
N ILE A 64 13.83 7.21 4.34
CA ILE A 64 13.04 6.03 4.65
C ILE A 64 13.14 5.81 6.15
N ILE A 65 12.00 5.76 6.83
CA ILE A 65 11.94 5.42 8.26
C ILE A 65 10.82 4.40 8.41
N SER A 66 11.14 3.23 8.97
CA SER A 66 10.19 2.16 9.24
C SER A 66 10.48 1.56 10.61
N LEU A 67 9.45 1.44 11.45
CA LEU A 67 9.53 0.80 12.76
C LEU A 67 8.51 -0.34 12.80
N GLY A 68 8.90 -1.52 13.30
CA GLY A 68 8.00 -2.66 13.41
C GLY A 68 8.43 -3.69 14.43
N LYS A 69 7.52 -4.60 14.80
CA LYS A 69 7.78 -5.72 15.71
C LYS A 69 8.49 -6.84 14.95
N ALA A 70 9.59 -7.36 15.48
CA ALA A 70 10.30 -8.53 14.97
C ALA A 70 9.63 -9.81 15.49
N GLY A 71 9.37 -10.77 14.61
CA GLY A 71 8.78 -12.07 15.00
C GLY A 71 7.85 -12.73 13.97
N ALA A 72 7.14 -11.96 13.15
CA ALA A 72 6.59 -12.50 11.90
C ALA A 72 7.74 -12.59 10.89
N PRO A 73 7.82 -13.63 10.02
CA PRO A 73 8.80 -13.65 8.94
C PRO A 73 8.71 -12.31 8.21
N ALA A 74 9.84 -11.68 7.89
CA ALA A 74 9.86 -10.43 7.14
C ALA A 74 9.20 -10.66 5.77
N ARG A 75 7.87 -10.52 5.70
CA ARG A 75 7.08 -10.80 4.50
C ARG A 75 7.33 -9.69 3.49
N PHE A 76 7.27 -10.06 2.21
CA PHE A 76 7.60 -9.18 1.11
C PHE A 76 6.72 -7.93 1.13
N VAL A 77 7.34 -6.77 1.28
CA VAL A 77 6.73 -5.45 1.10
C VAL A 77 7.29 -4.89 -0.20
N SER A 78 6.41 -4.64 -1.17
CA SER A 78 6.78 -3.92 -2.38
C SER A 78 6.79 -2.41 -2.09
N ARG A 79 7.64 -1.64 -2.77
CA ARG A 79 7.63 -0.17 -2.65
C ARG A 79 6.27 0.44 -3.00
N ASN A 80 5.51 -0.24 -3.87
CA ASN A 80 4.18 0.21 -4.28
C ASN A 80 3.08 -0.15 -3.29
N ASP A 81 3.38 -0.95 -2.26
CA ASP A 81 2.39 -1.28 -1.26
C ASP A 81 2.08 -0.01 -0.45
N ASN A 82 0.81 0.35 -0.40
CA ASN A 82 0.36 1.46 0.43
C ASN A 82 0.48 1.08 1.92
N ILE A 83 0.43 2.10 2.80
CA ILE A 83 0.40 1.88 4.25
C ILE A 83 -0.74 0.92 4.54
N SER A 84 -0.47 -0.23 5.14
CA SER A 84 -1.47 -1.29 5.30
C SER A 84 -1.35 -2.00 6.64
N MET A 85 -2.51 -2.36 7.19
CA MET A 85 -2.65 -3.08 8.45
C MET A 85 -3.45 -4.35 8.18
N SER A 86 -2.84 -5.52 8.40
CA SER A 86 -3.54 -6.80 8.32
C SER A 86 -4.58 -6.89 9.44
N LEU A 87 -5.79 -7.28 9.09
CA LEU A 87 -6.78 -7.74 10.08
C LEU A 87 -6.90 -9.27 10.05
N LEU A 88 -6.65 -9.87 8.89
CA LEU A 88 -6.58 -11.30 8.66
C LEU A 88 -5.24 -11.65 8.05
N ASP A 89 -4.59 -12.68 8.59
CA ASP A 89 -3.32 -13.21 8.10
C ASP A 89 -3.23 -14.70 8.43
N ASP A 90 -3.56 -15.54 7.45
CA ASP A 90 -3.58 -17.01 7.61
C ASP A 90 -2.38 -17.68 6.92
N GLY A 91 -1.41 -16.90 6.42
CA GLY A 91 -0.29 -17.40 5.63
C GLY A 91 -0.48 -17.17 4.12
N PRO A 92 -1.29 -17.97 3.40
CA PRO A 92 -1.49 -17.82 1.96
C PRO A 92 -2.48 -16.70 1.61
N VAL A 93 -3.24 -16.20 2.58
CA VAL A 93 -4.26 -15.16 2.40
C VAL A 93 -4.10 -14.07 3.46
N ARG A 94 -4.22 -12.83 3.01
CA ARG A 94 -4.16 -11.66 3.87
C ARG A 94 -5.23 -10.65 3.45
N ALA A 95 -5.90 -10.06 4.43
CA ALA A 95 -6.84 -8.99 4.19
C ALA A 95 -6.73 -7.95 5.30
N GLY A 96 -7.03 -6.70 4.97
CA GLY A 96 -6.98 -5.65 5.98
C GLY A 96 -7.24 -4.27 5.41
N LEU A 97 -6.83 -3.28 6.19
CA LEU A 97 -7.00 -1.88 5.84
C LEU A 97 -5.76 -1.36 5.13
N THR A 98 -5.96 -0.41 4.21
CA THR A 98 -4.87 0.30 3.56
C THR A 98 -5.19 1.78 3.43
N GLY A 99 -4.14 2.60 3.45
CA GLY A 99 -4.23 4.02 3.22
C GLY A 99 -3.03 4.57 2.47
N LYS A 100 -3.26 5.64 1.72
CA LYS A 100 -2.26 6.33 0.91
C LYS A 100 -2.30 7.82 1.21
N PHE A 101 -1.14 8.43 1.45
CA PHE A 101 -1.07 9.89 1.54
C PHE A 101 -0.92 10.49 0.14
N LEU A 102 -1.70 11.53 -0.16
CA LEU A 102 -1.69 12.24 -1.44
C LEU A 102 -1.11 13.63 -1.20
N PHE A 103 0.08 13.88 -1.75
CA PHE A 103 0.68 15.20 -1.73
C PHE A 103 -0.08 16.16 -2.65
N ALA A 104 -0.02 17.46 -2.34
CA ALA A 104 -0.60 18.49 -3.19
C ALA A 104 0.10 18.52 -4.56
N ARG A 105 -0.64 18.90 -5.59
CA ARG A 105 -0.13 19.20 -6.93
C ARG A 105 -0.37 20.68 -7.21
N ASP A 106 0.70 21.45 -7.07
CA ASP A 106 0.68 22.88 -7.38
C ASP A 106 0.64 23.12 -8.89
N ASN A 107 0.16 24.29 -9.30
CA ASN A 107 -0.02 24.68 -10.70
C ASN A 107 1.05 25.68 -11.20
N ASP A 108 2.10 25.91 -10.40
CA ASP A 108 3.17 26.88 -10.70
C ASP A 108 4.12 26.43 -11.82
N ILE A 109 3.99 25.19 -12.28
CA ILE A 109 4.77 24.63 -13.39
C ILE A 109 4.09 24.86 -14.73
N ASP A 110 4.87 25.13 -15.78
CA ASP A 110 4.35 25.53 -17.10
C ASP A 110 3.27 24.57 -17.65
N ASP A 111 3.43 23.27 -17.43
CA ASP A 111 2.48 22.26 -17.88
C ASP A 111 1.09 22.38 -17.21
N LEU A 112 1.04 22.85 -15.96
CA LEU A 112 -0.18 22.95 -15.14
C LEU A 112 -0.69 24.39 -15.00
N LYS A 113 -0.02 25.39 -15.58
CA LYS A 113 -0.47 26.78 -15.53
C LYS A 113 -1.87 26.92 -16.13
N GLY A 114 -2.75 27.54 -15.36
CA GLY A 114 -4.16 27.75 -15.70
C GLY A 114 -5.09 26.60 -15.30
N LEU A 115 -4.56 25.54 -14.68
CA LEU A 115 -5.36 24.47 -14.07
C LEU A 115 -5.48 24.67 -12.55
N ASP A 116 -6.54 24.12 -11.98
CA ASP A 116 -6.74 24.13 -10.53
C ASP A 116 -5.72 23.20 -9.83
N PRO A 117 -5.10 23.65 -8.73
CA PRO A 117 -4.19 22.81 -7.97
C PRO A 117 -4.94 21.69 -7.25
N VAL A 118 -4.31 20.51 -7.16
CA VAL A 118 -4.87 19.41 -6.37
C VAL A 118 -4.40 19.57 -4.94
N ARG A 119 -5.34 19.58 -4.01
CA ARG A 119 -5.04 19.69 -2.59
C ARG A 119 -4.38 18.41 -2.08
N TRP A 120 -3.63 18.53 -0.99
CA TRP A 120 -3.25 17.35 -0.23
C TRP A 120 -4.48 16.59 0.26
N GLY A 121 -4.34 15.29 0.43
CA GLY A 121 -5.40 14.43 0.93
C GLY A 121 -4.88 13.05 1.29
N GLY A 122 -5.79 12.10 1.34
CA GLY A 122 -5.43 10.71 1.50
C GLY A 122 -6.46 9.80 0.85
N GLU A 123 -6.10 8.55 0.66
CA GLU A 123 -7.03 7.49 0.29
C GLU A 123 -7.08 6.49 1.45
N VAL A 124 -8.26 5.94 1.72
CA VAL A 124 -8.43 4.88 2.73
C VAL A 124 -9.30 3.77 2.16
N GLY A 125 -9.04 2.52 2.54
CA GLY A 125 -9.85 1.40 2.11
C GLY A 125 -9.30 0.07 2.55
N GLY A 126 -9.53 -0.95 1.72
CA GLY A 126 -9.17 -2.33 2.02
C GLY A 126 -8.21 -2.91 1.00
N PHE A 127 -7.42 -3.87 1.45
CA PHE A 127 -6.62 -4.72 0.57
C PHE A 127 -6.94 -6.20 0.80
N PHE A 128 -6.72 -6.98 -0.25
CA PHE A 128 -6.76 -8.42 -0.23
C PHE A 128 -5.55 -8.94 -1.01
N GLU A 129 -4.82 -9.87 -0.43
CA GLU A 129 -3.59 -10.42 -0.98
C GLU A 129 -3.59 -11.94 -0.82
N ILE A 130 -3.10 -12.63 -1.85
CA ILE A 130 -2.94 -14.08 -1.86
C ILE A 130 -1.56 -14.47 -2.37
N TYR A 131 -1.09 -15.62 -1.90
CA TYR A 131 0.13 -16.27 -2.35
C TYR A 131 -0.22 -17.62 -3.00
N PRO A 132 -0.55 -17.63 -4.31
CA PRO A 132 -0.91 -18.88 -4.99
C PRO A 132 0.23 -19.90 -5.00
N THR A 133 1.46 -19.42 -4.90
CA THR A 133 2.70 -20.20 -4.88
C THR A 133 3.74 -19.48 -4.02
N ASP A 134 4.81 -20.17 -3.62
CA ASP A 134 5.89 -19.60 -2.81
C ASP A 134 6.70 -18.48 -3.49
N TRP A 135 6.55 -18.30 -4.81
CA TRP A 135 7.27 -17.32 -5.62
C TRP A 135 6.35 -16.24 -6.24
N MET A 136 5.06 -16.22 -5.90
CA MET A 136 4.09 -15.31 -6.52
C MET A 136 3.11 -14.73 -5.50
N ARG A 137 2.83 -13.44 -5.66
CA ARG A 137 1.88 -12.68 -4.86
C ARG A 137 0.87 -12.00 -5.78
N MET A 138 -0.40 -12.10 -5.47
CA MET A 138 -1.43 -11.29 -6.11
C MET A 138 -2.08 -10.39 -5.08
N ARG A 139 -2.26 -9.12 -5.41
CA ARG A 139 -2.81 -8.12 -4.50
C ARG A 139 -3.84 -7.26 -5.20
N GLY A 140 -4.98 -7.08 -4.53
CA GLY A 140 -6.02 -6.14 -4.90
C GLY A 140 -6.21 -5.10 -3.80
N GLU A 141 -6.34 -3.84 -4.17
CA GLU A 141 -6.66 -2.75 -3.24
C GLU A 141 -7.82 -1.93 -3.78
N VAL A 142 -8.71 -1.51 -2.90
CA VAL A 142 -9.79 -0.56 -3.22
C VAL A 142 -9.78 0.53 -2.17
N ARG A 143 -9.64 1.78 -2.61
CA ARG A 143 -9.47 2.94 -1.74
C ARG A 143 -10.38 4.08 -2.16
N HIS A 144 -10.95 4.78 -1.18
CA HIS A 144 -11.74 5.99 -1.35
C HIS A 144 -10.89 7.21 -1.02
N GLY A 145 -10.88 8.20 -1.92
CA GLY A 145 -10.20 9.47 -1.71
C GLY A 145 -10.91 10.37 -0.71
N ILE A 146 -10.11 11.09 0.06
CA ILE A 146 -10.53 12.09 1.03
C ILE A 146 -9.74 13.36 0.71
N ARG A 147 -10.44 14.49 0.56
CA ARG A 147 -9.92 15.85 0.37
C ARG A 147 -9.25 16.14 -0.98
N ALA A 148 -8.34 15.28 -1.45
CA ALA A 148 -7.69 15.47 -2.75
C ALA A 148 -8.63 15.16 -3.93
N HIS A 149 -9.46 14.12 -3.76
CA HIS A 149 -10.57 13.75 -4.63
C HIS A 149 -11.60 12.98 -3.78
N ASN A 150 -12.83 12.85 -4.28
CA ASN A 150 -13.89 12.04 -3.64
C ASN A 150 -14.21 10.77 -4.46
N GLY A 151 -13.25 10.33 -5.27
CA GLY A 151 -13.36 9.14 -6.13
C GLY A 151 -12.87 7.85 -5.46
N ILE A 152 -13.22 6.71 -6.07
CA ILE A 152 -12.67 5.40 -5.73
C ILE A 152 -11.54 5.07 -6.72
N VAL A 153 -10.47 4.48 -6.19
CA VAL A 153 -9.33 3.93 -6.92
C VAL A 153 -9.21 2.45 -6.58
N ALA A 154 -9.01 1.61 -7.59
CA ALA A 154 -8.77 0.20 -7.41
C ALA A 154 -7.46 -0.20 -8.11
N ASP A 155 -6.57 -0.87 -7.39
CA ASP A 155 -5.31 -1.39 -7.91
C ASP A 155 -5.32 -2.91 -7.88
N ILE A 156 -4.78 -3.52 -8.93
CA ILE A 156 -4.58 -4.96 -9.02
C ILE A 156 -3.14 -5.18 -9.46
N SER A 157 -2.39 -6.00 -8.73
CA SER A 157 -1.04 -6.42 -9.08
C SER A 157 -0.84 -7.91 -8.93
N ALA A 158 0.07 -8.44 -9.75
CA ALA A 158 0.60 -9.79 -9.60
C ALA A 158 2.13 -9.68 -9.67
N ASP A 159 2.81 -9.97 -8.58
CA ASP A 159 4.27 -9.84 -8.45
C ASP A 159 4.87 -11.24 -8.29
N ALA A 160 5.77 -11.62 -9.19
CA ALA A 160 6.63 -12.79 -9.01
C ALA A 160 7.92 -12.36 -8.32
N PHE A 161 8.48 -13.20 -7.46
CA PHE A 161 9.75 -12.97 -6.78
C PHE A 161 10.58 -14.24 -6.70
N TYR A 162 11.90 -14.09 -6.78
CA TYR A 162 12.84 -15.20 -6.79
C TYR A 162 14.13 -14.83 -6.08
N ASP A 163 14.62 -15.72 -5.23
CA ASP A 163 15.92 -15.61 -4.57
C ASP A 163 17.00 -16.17 -5.48
N VAL A 164 17.69 -15.27 -6.20
CA VAL A 164 18.79 -15.64 -7.11
C VAL A 164 19.98 -16.15 -6.29
N THR A 165 20.23 -15.52 -5.15
CA THR A 165 21.22 -15.93 -4.16
C THR A 165 20.64 -15.71 -2.76
N PRO A 166 21.28 -16.20 -1.68
CA PRO A 166 20.85 -15.91 -0.31
C PRO A 166 20.79 -14.40 0.03
N THR A 167 21.47 -13.56 -0.76
CA THR A 167 21.56 -12.10 -0.54
C THR A 167 20.83 -11.28 -1.61
N ILE A 168 20.44 -11.87 -2.74
CA ILE A 168 19.81 -11.15 -3.87
C ILE A 168 18.44 -11.73 -4.17
N ARG A 169 17.42 -10.90 -3.99
CA ARG A 169 16.03 -11.18 -4.39
C ARG A 169 15.63 -10.28 -5.55
N VAL A 170 15.14 -10.90 -6.62
CA VAL A 170 14.52 -10.17 -7.74
C VAL A 170 13.02 -10.30 -7.63
N SER A 171 12.31 -9.26 -8.04
CA SER A 171 10.85 -9.26 -8.10
C SER A 171 10.36 -8.43 -9.27
N GLY A 172 9.21 -8.80 -9.82
CA GLY A 172 8.56 -8.02 -10.86
C GLY A 172 7.21 -8.55 -11.24
N GLY A 173 6.37 -7.67 -11.79
CA GLY A 173 4.97 -7.99 -11.95
C GLY A 173 4.14 -6.95 -12.68
N PRO A 174 3.11 -7.38 -13.45
CA PRO A 174 2.13 -6.47 -14.01
C PRO A 174 1.26 -5.84 -12.91
N ARG A 175 0.75 -4.65 -13.22
CA ARG A 175 -0.22 -3.93 -12.39
C ARG A 175 -1.18 -3.12 -13.24
N ALA A 176 -2.41 -2.97 -12.76
CA ALA A 176 -3.43 -2.17 -13.38
C ALA A 176 -4.15 -1.33 -12.33
N THR A 177 -4.50 -0.10 -12.71
CA THR A 177 -5.24 0.82 -11.86
C THR A 177 -6.52 1.25 -12.55
N PHE A 178 -7.61 1.26 -11.80
CA PHE A 178 -8.92 1.72 -12.21
C PHE A 178 -9.35 2.86 -11.30
N ALA A 179 -10.14 3.79 -11.83
CA ALA A 179 -10.64 4.89 -11.04
C ALA A 179 -12.03 5.35 -11.49
N THR A 180 -12.74 6.01 -10.59
CA THR A 180 -14.04 6.64 -10.88
C THR A 180 -13.90 8.01 -11.53
N ALA A 181 -14.98 8.52 -12.14
CA ALA A 181 -15.01 9.85 -12.76
C ALA A 181 -14.55 10.96 -11.79
N LYS A 182 -14.95 10.92 -10.52
CA LYS A 182 -14.52 11.90 -9.50
C LYS A 182 -13.00 11.93 -9.25
N TYR A 183 -12.31 10.81 -9.47
CA TYR A 183 -10.84 10.79 -9.43
C TYR A 183 -10.29 11.42 -10.71
N PHE A 184 -10.80 11.00 -11.88
CA PHE A 184 -10.28 11.53 -13.14
C PHE A 184 -10.54 13.02 -13.28
N ASP A 185 -11.68 13.53 -12.85
CA ASP A 185 -12.02 14.95 -12.87
C ASP A 185 -10.99 15.78 -12.09
N ALA A 186 -10.67 15.34 -10.86
CA ALA A 186 -9.70 16.04 -10.00
C ALA A 186 -8.27 16.08 -10.57
N TYR A 187 -7.84 15.05 -11.30
CA TYR A 187 -6.45 14.95 -11.77
C TYR A 187 -6.26 15.25 -13.26
N TYR A 188 -7.29 15.06 -14.08
CA TYR A 188 -7.25 15.05 -15.54
C TYR A 188 -8.38 15.84 -16.20
N GLY A 189 -9.39 16.30 -15.44
CA GLY A 189 -10.44 17.17 -15.94
C GLY A 189 -9.90 18.54 -16.32
N VAL A 190 -10.57 19.17 -17.29
CA VAL A 190 -10.31 20.55 -17.68
C VAL A 190 -11.66 21.24 -17.83
N SER A 191 -12.00 22.09 -16.88
CA SER A 191 -13.21 22.91 -16.87
C SER A 191 -13.18 24.01 -17.94
N ALA A 192 -14.30 24.71 -18.13
CA ALA A 192 -14.36 25.82 -19.08
C ALA A 192 -13.47 27.00 -18.67
N SER A 193 -13.39 27.31 -17.37
CA SER A 193 -12.49 28.33 -16.84
C SER A 193 -11.02 27.97 -17.01
N GLU A 194 -10.68 26.70 -16.73
CA GLU A 194 -9.31 26.20 -16.90
C GLU A 194 -8.91 26.13 -18.38
N SER A 195 -9.83 25.75 -19.26
CA SER A 195 -9.61 25.78 -20.71
C SER A 195 -9.30 27.20 -21.19
N ALA A 196 -10.03 28.21 -20.72
CA ALA A 196 -9.77 29.60 -21.05
C ALA A 196 -8.44 30.13 -20.46
N ALA A 197 -8.07 29.69 -19.26
CA ALA A 197 -6.87 30.15 -18.57
C ALA A 197 -5.58 29.44 -19.05
N SER A 198 -5.68 28.16 -19.39
CA SER A 198 -4.54 27.35 -19.83
C SER A 198 -4.42 27.31 -21.35
N GLY A 199 -5.52 27.38 -22.11
CA GLY A 199 -5.55 27.10 -23.55
C GLY A 199 -5.69 25.60 -23.89
N LEU A 200 -5.82 24.72 -22.88
CA LEU A 200 -6.15 23.31 -23.08
C LEU A 200 -7.60 23.14 -23.53
N SER A 201 -7.87 22.10 -24.32
CA SER A 201 -9.25 21.74 -24.66
C SER A 201 -10.04 21.32 -23.42
N ARG A 202 -11.28 21.78 -23.28
CA ARG A 202 -12.20 21.32 -22.21
C ARG A 202 -12.32 19.79 -22.25
N TYR A 203 -12.29 19.16 -21.10
CA TYR A 203 -12.38 17.71 -20.96
C TYR A 203 -13.09 17.31 -19.68
N ASP A 204 -14.12 16.47 -19.82
CA ASP A 204 -14.92 15.93 -18.72
C ASP A 204 -14.77 14.39 -18.71
N PRO A 205 -13.95 13.83 -17.80
CA PRO A 205 -13.62 12.42 -17.83
C PRO A 205 -14.68 11.52 -17.20
N GLY A 206 -14.93 10.38 -17.85
CA GLY A 206 -15.70 9.27 -17.28
C GLY A 206 -14.90 8.43 -16.27
N SER A 207 -15.43 7.25 -15.94
CA SER A 207 -14.73 6.24 -15.10
C SER A 207 -14.10 5.15 -15.96
N GLY A 208 -13.14 4.39 -15.41
CA GLY A 208 -12.56 3.25 -16.11
C GLY A 208 -11.11 2.96 -15.74
N LEU A 209 -10.43 2.29 -16.68
CA LEU A 209 -9.01 1.96 -16.57
C LEU A 209 -8.16 3.23 -16.63
N LYS A 210 -7.38 3.49 -15.58
CA LYS A 210 -6.42 4.60 -15.50
C LYS A 210 -5.12 4.24 -16.18
N SER A 211 -4.57 3.08 -15.84
CA SER A 211 -3.25 2.67 -16.32
C SER A 211 -3.01 1.18 -16.26
N VAL A 212 -2.10 0.72 -17.11
CA VAL A 212 -1.51 -0.63 -17.05
C VAL A 212 0.00 -0.49 -17.05
N GLY A 213 0.68 -1.32 -16.28
CA GLY A 213 2.11 -1.19 -16.11
C GLY A 213 2.77 -2.47 -15.66
N VAL A 214 4.08 -2.39 -15.53
CA VAL A 214 4.94 -3.43 -14.99
C VAL A 214 5.99 -2.77 -14.11
N GLY A 215 6.22 -3.34 -12.94
CA GLY A 215 7.25 -2.92 -12.02
C GLY A 215 8.24 -4.04 -11.78
N GLY A 216 9.46 -3.66 -11.39
CA GLY A 216 10.48 -4.61 -10.96
C GLY A 216 11.43 -4.00 -9.94
N ALA A 217 11.96 -4.85 -9.07
CA ALA A 217 12.95 -4.48 -8.08
C ALA A 217 13.98 -5.58 -7.85
N VAL A 218 15.22 -5.17 -7.64
CA VAL A 218 16.32 -6.02 -7.18
C VAL A 218 16.68 -5.55 -5.78
N ASN A 219 16.51 -6.44 -4.81
CA ASN A 219 16.89 -6.22 -3.42
C ASN A 219 18.18 -6.98 -3.15
N TRP A 220 19.21 -6.27 -2.74
CA TRP A 220 20.51 -6.82 -2.38
C TRP A 220 20.80 -6.56 -0.90
N LYS A 221 20.84 -7.63 -0.10
CA LYS A 221 21.38 -7.62 1.25
C LYS A 221 22.90 -7.50 1.17
N ALA A 222 23.39 -6.26 1.15
CA ALA A 222 24.81 -5.95 1.08
C ALA A 222 25.54 -6.39 2.35
N THR A 223 24.87 -6.31 3.50
CA THR A 223 25.30 -6.88 4.78
C THR A 223 24.07 -7.39 5.53
N ASP A 224 24.25 -7.98 6.71
CA ASP A 224 23.14 -8.40 7.58
C ASP A 224 22.22 -7.23 8.00
N LYS A 225 22.73 -6.00 7.94
CA LYS A 225 22.01 -4.79 8.35
C LYS A 225 21.68 -3.86 7.19
N ILE A 226 22.37 -3.98 6.04
CA ILE A 226 22.22 -3.06 4.92
C ILE A 226 21.53 -3.76 3.75
N THR A 227 20.42 -3.19 3.31
CA THR A 227 19.74 -3.58 2.07
C THR A 227 19.80 -2.42 1.07
N ALA A 228 20.36 -2.69 -0.10
CA ALA A 228 20.31 -1.81 -1.26
C ALA A 228 19.21 -2.31 -2.21
N THR A 229 18.42 -1.39 -2.74
CA THR A 229 17.35 -1.72 -3.69
C THR A 229 17.50 -0.87 -4.94
N VAL A 230 17.41 -1.51 -6.10
CA VAL A 230 17.24 -0.83 -7.39
C VAL A 230 15.88 -1.21 -7.93
N PHE A 231 15.17 -0.26 -8.50
CA PHE A 231 13.83 -0.50 -8.98
C PHE A 231 13.47 0.34 -10.18
N SER A 232 12.50 -0.16 -10.94
CA SER A 232 11.87 0.57 -12.03
C SER A 232 10.40 0.23 -12.12
N GLU A 233 9.63 1.18 -12.63
CA GLU A 233 8.24 0.97 -12.97
C GLU A 233 7.94 1.69 -14.27
N TYR A 234 7.30 0.98 -15.18
CA TYR A 234 6.71 1.56 -16.37
C TYR A 234 5.20 1.41 -16.26
N SER A 235 4.49 2.53 -16.38
CA SER A 235 3.05 2.59 -16.42
C SER A 235 2.62 3.36 -17.66
N ARG A 236 1.63 2.84 -18.37
CA ARG A 236 1.02 3.52 -19.51
C ARG A 236 -0.39 3.91 -19.14
N LEU A 237 -0.65 5.22 -19.18
CA LEU A 237 -2.00 5.76 -19.02
C LEU A 237 -2.91 5.24 -20.13
N LYS A 238 -4.14 4.91 -19.76
CA LYS A 238 -5.20 4.40 -20.63
C LYS A 238 -6.52 5.11 -20.31
N GLY A 239 -7.52 4.85 -21.15
CA GLY A 239 -8.88 5.33 -20.94
C GLY A 239 -8.95 6.83 -20.62
N PRO A 240 -9.76 7.24 -19.63
CA PRO A 240 -9.97 8.65 -19.32
C PRO A 240 -8.71 9.46 -18.99
N ALA A 241 -7.68 8.84 -18.38
CA ALA A 241 -6.40 9.51 -18.14
C ALA A 241 -5.62 9.77 -19.43
N ALA A 242 -5.57 8.79 -20.33
CA ALA A 242 -4.88 8.93 -21.61
C ALA A 242 -5.58 9.90 -22.58
N ASP A 243 -6.88 10.13 -22.36
CA ASP A 243 -7.72 10.95 -23.22
C ASP A 243 -7.81 12.42 -22.84
N SER A 244 -7.31 12.77 -21.65
CA SER A 244 -7.21 14.13 -21.16
C SER A 244 -6.37 15.02 -22.06
N SER A 245 -6.84 16.25 -22.28
CA SER A 245 -6.10 17.31 -22.99
C SER A 245 -4.79 17.63 -22.29
N LEU A 246 -4.74 17.59 -20.95
CA LEU A 246 -3.50 17.75 -20.18
C LEU A 246 -2.43 16.72 -20.63
N VAL A 247 -2.82 15.45 -20.77
CA VAL A 247 -1.89 14.37 -21.14
C VAL A 247 -1.55 14.40 -22.63
N LYS A 248 -2.52 14.71 -23.49
CA LYS A 248 -2.34 14.73 -24.95
C LYS A 248 -1.53 15.94 -25.44
N GLU A 249 -1.77 17.12 -24.87
CA GLU A 249 -1.25 18.38 -25.39
C GLU A 249 0.01 18.83 -24.64
N ARG A 250 0.16 18.48 -23.35
CA ARG A 250 1.30 18.91 -22.50
C ARG A 250 2.05 17.77 -21.83
N GLY A 251 1.58 16.55 -22.01
CA GLY A 251 2.00 15.41 -21.20
C GLY A 251 2.57 14.26 -22.00
N SER A 252 2.59 13.11 -21.34
CA SER A 252 2.92 11.82 -21.93
C SER A 252 2.02 10.74 -21.33
N ARG A 253 1.60 9.78 -22.15
CA ARG A 253 0.92 8.58 -21.65
C ARG A 253 1.89 7.61 -20.99
N ASP A 254 3.17 7.70 -21.35
CA ASP A 254 4.22 6.80 -20.91
C ASP A 254 4.90 7.37 -19.67
N GLN A 255 4.68 6.70 -18.55
CA GLN A 255 5.14 7.09 -17.22
C GLN A 255 6.25 6.11 -16.82
N LEU A 256 7.48 6.59 -16.80
CA LEU A 256 8.65 5.81 -16.42
C LEU A 256 9.23 6.34 -15.11
N MET A 257 9.33 5.46 -14.13
CA MET A 257 9.99 5.70 -12.86
C MET A 257 11.20 4.79 -12.73
N PHE A 258 12.29 5.36 -12.24
CA PHE A 258 13.47 4.62 -11.81
C PHE A 258 13.89 5.13 -10.43
N GLY A 259 14.42 4.26 -9.60
CA GLY A 259 15.02 4.72 -8.36
C GLY A 259 15.89 3.69 -7.69
N VAL A 260 16.58 4.21 -6.69
CA VAL A 260 17.50 3.47 -5.84
C VAL A 260 17.19 3.80 -4.39
N SER A 261 17.41 2.84 -3.50
CA SER A 261 17.37 3.09 -2.08
C SER A 261 18.41 2.26 -1.35
N ALA A 262 18.80 2.75 -0.17
CA ALA A 262 19.60 2.01 0.77
C ALA A 262 19.00 2.18 2.16
N THR A 263 18.90 1.07 2.88
CA THR A 263 18.32 1.04 4.22
C THR A 263 19.23 0.28 5.17
N TYR A 264 19.38 0.80 6.38
CA TYR A 264 20.06 0.18 7.50
C TYR A 264 19.05 -0.25 8.55
N ARG A 265 19.10 -1.51 8.97
CA ARG A 265 18.25 -2.10 9.99
C ARG A 265 18.97 -2.15 11.34
N PHE A 266 18.30 -1.62 12.35
CA PHE A 266 18.61 -1.74 13.76
C PHE A 266 17.61 -2.72 14.36
N ASP A 267 18.10 -3.74 15.05
CA ASP A 267 17.26 -4.66 15.82
C ASP A 267 17.46 -4.35 17.30
N PHE A 268 16.35 -4.19 18.01
CA PHE A 268 16.28 -3.99 19.45
C PHE A 268 15.65 -5.23 20.05
N GLN A 269 16.45 -5.98 20.79
CA GLN A 269 15.97 -7.08 21.62
C GLN A 269 15.58 -6.47 22.97
N MET A 270 14.32 -6.66 23.40
CA MET A 270 13.80 -6.18 24.68
C MET A 270 13.26 -7.32 25.53
#